data_AF-A0A8J7XCK7-F1
#
_entry.id   AF-A0A8J7XCK7-F1
#
_cell.length_a   1.000
_cell.length_b   1.000
_cell.length_c   1.000
_cell.angle_alpha   90.00
_cell.angle_beta   90.00
_cell.angle_gamma   90.00
#
_symmetry.space_group_name_H-M   'P 1'
#
loop_
_entity.id
_entity.type
_entity.pdbx_description
1 polymer ?
#
loop_
_entity_poly.entity_id
_entity_poly.type
_entity_poly.pdbx_seq_one_letter_code
_entity_poly.pdbx_strand_id
1 'polypeptide(L)'
;ARTVLSTFQARKLSALHVMEWAETFGANILQLSDDLNAVEDDAQTAMVHYLEQDYAMTVSYMESMSEKIIAITERAMRLKNETMVWVYASEWLAVTGIGLVAGSSLWSLMIRRRMYKQVDSTRLRFA
;
A
#
# COMPACT_ATOMS: atom_id res chain seq x y z
N ALA A 1 -2.99 9.44 31.40
CA ALA A 1 -2.88 7.96 31.39
C ALA A 1 -3.87 7.31 30.41
N ARG A 2 -5.18 7.28 30.68
CA ARG A 2 -6.17 6.55 29.86
C ARG A 2 -6.27 7.01 28.39
N THR A 3 -6.19 8.32 28.16
CA THR A 3 -6.17 8.92 26.81
C THR A 3 -4.89 8.56 26.04
N VAL A 4 -3.75 8.53 26.73
CA VAL A 4 -2.44 8.17 26.15
C VAL A 4 -2.41 6.69 25.76
N LEU A 5 -2.99 5.81 26.58
CA LEU A 5 -3.03 4.39 26.33
C LEU A 5 -3.97 4.04 25.15
N SER A 6 -5.10 4.74 25.04
CA SER A 6 -6.02 4.58 23.90
C SER A 6 -5.46 5.14 22.60
N THR A 7 -4.75 6.28 22.62
CA THR A 7 -4.07 6.79 21.41
C THR A 7 -2.91 5.90 20.99
N PHE A 8 -2.17 5.32 21.94
CA PHE A 8 -1.16 4.29 21.68
C PHE A 8 -1.77 3.08 20.97
N GLN A 9 -2.86 2.52 21.48
CA GLN A 9 -3.56 1.39 20.85
C GLN A 9 -4.06 1.73 19.45
N ALA A 10 -4.63 2.92 19.24
CA ALA A 10 -5.09 3.34 17.92
C ALA A 10 -3.94 3.44 16.90
N ARG A 11 -2.78 4.00 17.31
CA ARG A 11 -1.59 4.08 16.45
C ARG A 11 -1.02 2.70 16.13
N LYS A 12 -0.96 1.81 17.13
CA LYS A 12 -0.54 0.43 16.98
C LYS A 12 -1.39 -0.31 15.94
N LEU A 13 -2.71 -0.28 16.10
CA LEU A 13 -3.64 -0.93 15.17
C LEU A 13 -3.47 -0.39 13.75
N SER A 14 -3.30 0.93 13.61
CA SER A 14 -3.06 1.55 12.31
C SER A 14 -1.76 1.05 11.66
N ALA A 15 -0.67 0.94 12.42
CA ALA A 15 0.60 0.42 11.92
C ALA A 15 0.50 -1.07 11.53
N LEU A 16 -0.18 -1.87 12.36
CA LEU A 16 -0.40 -3.30 12.14
C LEU A 16 -1.18 -3.54 10.85
N HIS A 17 -2.26 -2.79 10.61
CA HIS A 17 -3.01 -2.89 9.36
C HIS A 17 -2.16 -2.54 8.11
N VAL A 18 -1.27 -1.55 8.21
CA VAL A 18 -0.35 -1.22 7.10
C VAL A 18 0.67 -2.33 6.87
N MET A 19 1.15 -2.96 7.95
CA MET A 19 2.07 -4.10 7.88
C MET A 19 1.39 -5.33 7.25
N GLU A 20 0.21 -5.73 7.71
CA GLU A 20 -0.56 -6.86 7.14
C GLU A 20 -0.88 -6.62 5.66
N TRP A 21 -1.23 -5.38 5.32
CA TRP A 21 -1.41 -5.00 3.92
C TRP A 21 -0.11 -5.19 3.15
N ALA A 22 1.03 -4.69 3.64
CA ALA A 22 2.33 -4.83 2.97
C ALA A 22 2.79 -6.29 2.87
N GLU A 23 2.50 -7.13 3.87
CA GLU A 23 2.75 -8.58 3.85
C GLU A 23 1.98 -9.26 2.72
N THR A 24 0.73 -8.85 2.47
CA THR A 24 -0.09 -9.38 1.36
C THR A 24 0.57 -9.15 -0.01
N PHE A 25 1.43 -8.13 -0.14
CA PHE A 25 2.22 -7.88 -1.35
C PHE A 25 3.64 -8.45 -1.29
N GLY A 26 3.98 -9.21 -0.24
CA GLY A 26 5.25 -9.93 -0.11
C GLY A 26 6.37 -9.16 0.59
N ALA A 27 6.06 -8.08 1.33
CA ALA A 27 7.06 -7.37 2.09
C ALA A 27 7.48 -8.13 3.37
N ASN A 28 8.76 -8.06 3.75
CA ASN A 28 9.26 -8.71 4.97
C ASN A 28 8.88 -7.90 6.21
N ILE A 29 7.82 -8.32 6.89
CA ILE A 29 7.33 -7.68 8.12
C ILE A 29 7.91 -8.27 9.42
N LEU A 30 8.70 -9.34 9.35
CA LEU A 30 9.12 -10.12 10.53
C LEU A 30 9.82 -9.25 11.58
N GLN A 31 10.79 -8.43 11.15
CA GLN A 31 11.52 -7.51 12.04
C GLN A 31 10.62 -6.42 12.63
N LEU A 32 9.64 -5.94 11.86
CA LEU A 32 8.70 -4.93 12.34
C LEU A 32 7.70 -5.52 13.33
N SER A 33 7.30 -6.78 13.13
CA SER A 33 6.42 -7.51 14.04
C SER A 33 7.12 -7.76 15.37
N ASP A 34 8.40 -8.16 15.35
CA ASP A 34 9.19 -8.36 16.56
C ASP A 34 9.37 -7.04 17.32
N ASP A 35 9.69 -5.94 16.63
CA ASP A 35 9.79 -4.61 17.22
C ASP A 35 8.46 -4.16 17.85
N LEU A 36 7.32 -4.48 17.20
CA LEU A 36 5.98 -4.15 17.71
C LEU A 36 5.63 -4.95 18.98
N ASN A 37 6.01 -6.23 19.02
CA ASN A 37 5.82 -7.09 20.18
C ASN A 37 6.64 -6.60 21.38
N ALA A 38 7.89 -6.18 21.16
CA ALA A 38 8.73 -5.62 22.23
C ALA A 38 8.11 -4.35 22.86
N VAL A 39 7.48 -3.50 22.04
CA VAL A 39 6.79 -2.30 22.54
C VAL A 39 5.50 -2.64 23.30
N GLU A 40 4.88 -3.78 23.00
CA GLU A 40 3.71 -4.27 23.74
C GLU A 40 4.07 -4.84 25.11
N ASP A 41 5.20 -5.52 25.23
CA ASP A 41 5.75 -5.95 26.53
C ASP A 41 6.08 -4.74 27.41
N ASP A 42 6.65 -3.68 26.83
CA ASP A 42 6.87 -2.40 27.52
C ASP A 42 5.54 -1.77 27.98
N ALA A 43 4.50 -1.85 27.14
CA ALA A 43 3.16 -1.34 27.46
C ALA A 43 2.53 -2.07 28.65
N GLN A 44 2.70 -3.39 28.71
CA GLN A 44 2.21 -4.22 29.81
C GLN A 44 2.96 -3.87 31.11
N THR A 45 4.27 -3.65 31.03
CA THR A 45 5.09 -3.23 32.17
C THR A 45 4.67 -1.84 32.69
N ALA A 46 4.39 -0.89 31.79
CA ALA A 46 3.89 0.43 32.17
C ALA A 46 2.52 0.36 32.86
N MET A 47 1.66 -0.60 32.48
CA MET A 47 0.36 -0.84 33.10
C MET A 47 0.50 -1.35 34.55
N VAL A 48 1.52 -2.16 34.83
CA VAL A 48 1.84 -2.63 36.19
C VAL A 48 2.25 -1.46 37.08
N HIS A 49 3.18 -0.61 36.62
CA HIS A 49 3.60 0.58 37.37
C HIS A 49 2.48 1.60 37.59
N TYR A 50 1.53 1.70 36.65
CA TYR A 50 0.34 2.52 36.81
C TYR A 50 -0.56 2.01 37.96
N LEU A 51 -0.66 0.68 38.14
CA LEU A 51 -1.41 0.08 39.26
C LEU A 51 -0.71 0.30 40.60
N GLU A 52 0.62 0.39 40.60
CA GLU A 52 1.46 0.68 41.78
C GLU A 52 1.46 2.16 42.19
N GLN A 53 0.68 3.02 41.50
CA GLN A 53 0.60 4.48 41.69
C GLN A 53 1.91 5.24 41.41
N ASP A 54 2.89 4.62 40.74
CA ASP A 54 4.10 5.32 40.29
C ASP A 54 3.86 6.02 38.95
N TYR A 55 3.21 7.19 39.05
CA TYR A 55 2.86 8.00 37.88
C TYR A 55 4.08 8.61 37.18
N ALA A 56 5.19 8.84 37.90
CA ALA A 56 6.40 9.44 37.33
C ALA A 56 7.08 8.48 36.36
N MET A 57 7.26 7.23 36.78
CA MET A 57 7.80 6.17 35.92
C MET A 57 6.83 5.83 34.78
N THR A 58 5.52 5.83 35.04
CA THR A 58 4.53 5.57 33.98
C THR A 58 4.63 6.59 32.83
N VAL A 59 4.87 7.87 33.12
CA VAL A 59 4.98 8.91 32.09
C VAL A 59 6.24 8.74 31.25
N SER A 60 7.39 8.43 31.86
CA SER A 60 8.64 8.23 31.11
C SER A 60 8.58 7.01 30.20
N TYR A 61 7.98 5.90 30.68
CA TYR A 61 7.72 4.73 29.84
C TYR A 61 6.76 5.05 28.68
N MET A 62 5.70 5.82 28.92
CA MET A 62 4.77 6.23 27.87
C MET A 62 5.40 7.12 26.80
N GLU A 63 6.33 8.01 27.17
CA GLU A 63 7.10 8.82 26.21
C GLU A 63 8.02 7.95 25.36
N SER A 64 8.78 7.05 25.98
CA SER A 64 9.66 6.12 25.26
C SER A 64 8.89 5.22 24.29
N MET A 65 7.74 4.68 24.73
CA MET A 65 6.86 3.87 23.87
C MET A 65 6.31 4.66 22.69
N SER A 66 5.99 5.95 22.90
CA SER A 66 5.50 6.82 21.83
C SER A 66 6.55 7.05 20.76
N GLU A 67 7.82 7.25 21.14
CA GLU A 67 8.95 7.37 20.19
C GLU A 67 9.17 6.07 19.42
N LYS A 68 9.16 4.91 20.10
CA LYS A 68 9.32 3.60 19.46
C LYS A 68 8.22 3.34 18.43
N ILE A 69 6.95 3.65 18.75
CA ILE A 69 5.85 3.53 17.79
C ILE A 69 6.03 4.44 16.59
N ILE A 70 6.51 5.68 16.78
CA ILE A 70 6.74 6.59 15.66
C ILE A 70 7.80 5.99 14.73
N ALA A 71 8.89 5.47 15.26
CA ALA A 71 9.93 4.82 14.47
C ALA A 71 9.41 3.57 13.72
N ILE A 72 8.56 2.75 14.36
CA ILE A 72 7.93 1.58 13.70
C ILE A 72 7.00 2.05 12.58
N THR A 73 6.18 3.07 12.82
CA THR A 73 5.26 3.60 11.81
C THR A 73 5.99 4.20 10.61
N GLU A 74 7.14 4.85 10.82
CA GLU A 74 7.97 5.35 9.72
C GLU A 74 8.51 4.20 8.86
N ARG A 75 9.01 3.14 9.49
CA ARG A 75 9.49 1.96 8.77
C ARG A 75 8.36 1.26 8.02
N ALA A 76 7.18 1.13 8.62
CA ALA A 76 6.00 0.57 7.96
C ALA A 76 5.58 1.41 6.74
N MET A 77 5.66 2.74 6.84
CA MET A 77 5.37 3.65 5.73
C MET A 77 6.38 3.53 4.58
N ARG A 78 7.67 3.31 4.88
CA ARG A 78 8.67 3.02 3.85
C ARG A 78 8.35 1.72 3.11
N LEU A 79 8.02 0.67 3.85
CA LEU A 79 7.65 -0.63 3.31
C LEU A 79 6.40 -0.54 2.41
N LYS A 80 5.40 0.24 2.84
CA LYS A 80 4.23 0.58 2.02
C LYS A 80 4.63 1.26 0.71
N ASN A 81 5.58 2.20 0.75
CA ASN A 81 5.99 2.95 -0.42
C ASN A 81 6.70 2.07 -1.45
N GLU A 82 7.59 1.18 -0.99
CA GLU A 82 8.26 0.18 -1.85
C GLU A 82 7.24 -0.76 -2.50
N THR A 83 6.24 -1.18 -1.73
CA THR A 83 5.15 -2.03 -2.20
C THR A 83 4.26 -1.33 -3.25
N MET A 84 3.93 -0.06 -3.04
CA MET A 84 3.10 0.72 -3.98
C MET A 84 3.70 0.79 -5.38
N VAL A 85 5.03 0.80 -5.51
CA VAL A 85 5.70 0.81 -6.81
C VAL A 85 5.32 -0.43 -7.64
N TRP A 86 5.24 -1.60 -7.01
CA TRP A 86 4.86 -2.84 -7.69
C TRP A 86 3.39 -2.85 -8.12
N VAL A 87 2.51 -2.30 -7.28
CA VAL A 87 1.09 -2.12 -7.63
C VAL A 87 0.95 -1.23 -8.86
N TYR A 88 1.59 -0.06 -8.84
CA TYR A 88 1.59 0.84 -9.99
C TYR A 88 2.17 0.18 -11.24
N ALA A 89 3.29 -0.55 -11.12
CA ALA A 89 3.86 -1.27 -12.26
C ALA A 89 2.86 -2.25 -12.89
N SER A 90 2.13 -3.01 -12.07
CA SER A 90 1.10 -3.94 -12.55
C SER A 90 -0.07 -3.22 -13.24
N GLU A 91 -0.47 -2.07 -12.72
CA GLU A 91 -1.54 -1.24 -13.31
C GLU A 91 -1.10 -0.70 -14.68
N TRP A 92 0.11 -0.14 -14.77
CA TRP A 92 0.66 0.34 -16.03
C TRP A 92 0.78 -0.79 -17.06
N LEU A 93 1.21 -1.99 -16.66
CA LEU A 93 1.25 -3.16 -17.55
C LEU A 93 -0.15 -3.55 -18.04
N ALA A 94 -1.15 -3.53 -17.17
CA ALA A 94 -2.54 -3.84 -17.55
C ALA A 94 -3.11 -2.78 -18.52
N VAL A 95 -2.95 -1.49 -18.20
CA VAL A 95 -3.44 -0.36 -19.01
C VAL A 95 -2.77 -0.35 -20.38
N THR A 96 -1.44 -0.51 -20.43
CA THR A 96 -0.69 -0.56 -21.70
C THR A 96 -1.03 -1.81 -22.51
N GLY A 97 -1.18 -2.96 -21.86
CA GLY A 97 -1.60 -4.21 -22.51
C GLY A 97 -2.97 -4.09 -23.18
N ILE A 98 -3.97 -3.58 -22.46
CA ILE A 98 -5.32 -3.35 -23.01
C ILE A 98 -5.27 -2.32 -24.14
N GLY A 99 -4.48 -1.25 -23.99
CA GLY A 99 -4.28 -0.25 -25.04
C GLY A 99 -3.69 -0.82 -26.33
N LEU A 100 -2.66 -1.68 -26.22
CA LEU A 100 -2.07 -2.37 -27.36
C LEU A 100 -3.04 -3.35 -28.03
N VAL A 101 -3.83 -4.10 -27.24
CA VAL A 101 -4.84 -5.03 -27.77
C VAL A 101 -5.95 -4.27 -28.50
N ALA A 102 -6.47 -3.19 -27.91
CA ALA A 102 -7.48 -2.36 -28.55
C ALA A 102 -6.94 -1.68 -29.82
N GLY A 103 -5.73 -1.14 -29.75
CA GLY A 103 -5.06 -0.50 -30.88
C GLY A 103 -4.80 -1.47 -32.04
N SER A 104 -4.26 -2.65 -31.74
CA SER A 104 -4.01 -3.71 -32.74
C SER A 104 -5.31 -4.25 -33.33
N SER A 105 -6.36 -4.42 -32.51
CA SER A 105 -7.69 -4.84 -32.97
C SER A 105 -8.29 -3.81 -33.93
N LEU A 106 -8.25 -2.52 -33.57
CA LEU A 106 -8.74 -1.44 -34.42
C LEU A 106 -7.95 -1.34 -35.72
N TRP A 107 -6.62 -1.39 -35.65
CA TRP A 107 -5.75 -1.36 -36.82
C TRP A 107 -6.00 -2.55 -37.76
N SER A 108 -6.14 -3.76 -37.22
CA SER A 108 -6.49 -4.96 -37.98
C SER A 108 -7.85 -4.81 -38.68
N LEU A 109 -8.85 -4.27 -37.98
CA LEU A 109 -10.16 -3.95 -38.54
C LEU A 109 -10.07 -2.88 -39.65
N MET A 110 -9.29 -1.81 -39.44
CA MET A 110 -9.08 -0.75 -40.43
C MET A 110 -8.34 -1.25 -41.67
N ILE A 111 -7.31 -2.09 -41.52
CA ILE A 111 -6.61 -2.71 -42.64
C ILE A 111 -7.52 -3.60 -43.44
N ARG A 112 -8.31 -4.43 -42.75
CA ARG A 112 -9.33 -5.25 -43.40
C ARG A 112 -10.29 -4.35 -44.18
N ARG A 113 -10.81 -3.30 -43.55
CA ARG A 113 -11.73 -2.35 -44.20
C ARG A 113 -11.11 -1.59 -45.39
N ARG A 114 -9.80 -1.32 -45.37
CA ARG A 114 -9.07 -0.70 -46.49
C ARG A 114 -8.86 -1.66 -47.66
N MET A 115 -8.58 -2.93 -47.39
CA MET A 115 -8.43 -3.98 -48.41
C MET A 115 -9.77 -4.33 -49.09
N TYR A 116 -10.89 -4.29 -48.36
CA TYR A 116 -12.23 -4.45 -48.92
C TYR A 116 -12.74 -3.20 -49.66
N LYS A 117 -11.99 -2.09 -49.65
CA LYS A 117 -12.32 -0.87 -50.41
C LYS A 117 -11.57 -0.85 -51.74
N GLN A 118 -11.76 -1.88 -52.56
CA GLN A 118 -11.38 -1.84 -53.96
C GLN A 118 -12.61 -2.00 -54.86
N VAL A 119 -12.79 -0.95 -55.68
CA VAL A 119 -13.58 -0.83 -56.90
C VAL A 119 -15.11 -0.68 -56.74
N ASP A 120 -15.58 0.55 -56.90
CA ASP A 120 -16.43 0.86 -58.06
C ASP A 120 -16.15 2.29 -58.54
N SER A 121 -15.09 2.43 -59.34
CA SER A 121 -14.92 3.62 -60.18
C SER A 121 -15.78 3.42 -61.42
N THR A 122 -17.06 3.75 -61.33
CA THR A 122 -17.93 3.76 -62.51
C THR A 122 -17.61 5.00 -63.34
N ARG A 123 -16.59 4.88 -64.20
CA ARG A 123 -16.28 5.86 -65.24
C ARG A 123 -17.32 5.72 -66.34
N LEU A 124 -18.46 6.41 -66.22
CA LEU A 124 -19.41 6.58 -67.32
C LEU A 124 -18.96 7.75 -68.20
N ARG A 125 -18.21 7.41 -69.27
CA ARG A 125 -18.01 8.25 -70.45
C ARG A 125 -18.94 7.73 -71.54
N PHE A 126 -20.01 8.46 -71.84
CA PHE A 126 -20.77 8.39 -73.09
C PHE A 126 -21.25 9.82 -73.35
N ALA A 127 -20.64 10.53 -74.30
CA ALA A 127 -20.84 10.51 -75.76
C ALA A 127 -21.78 11.66 -76.14
#